data_AF-A0A942YE42-F1
#
_entry.id   AF-A0A942YE42-F1
#
_cell.length_a   1.000
_cell.length_b   1.000
_cell.length_c   1.000
_cell.angle_alpha   90.00
_cell.angle_beta   90.00
_cell.angle_gamma   90.00
#
_symmetry.space_group_name_H-M   'P 1'
#
loop_
_entity.id
_entity.type
_entity.pdbx_description
1 polymer ?
#
loop_
_entity_poly.entity_id
_entity_poly.type
_entity_poly.pdbx_seq_one_letter_code
_entity_poly.pdbx_strand_id
1 'polypeptide(L)' 'MSEWDFLWGLSGKELEDAMTSGMTEEDYLYLEDRERKVRKEEWEKLKALRDSGQISKEEFKNRKIALFSKIAPFRGKGE' A
#
# COMPACT_ATOMS: atom_id res chain seq x y z
N MET A 1 -8.17 -29.17 6.39
CA MET A 1 -8.44 -27.93 5.64
C MET A 1 -7.37 -27.84 4.59
N SER A 2 -7.75 -27.83 3.32
CA SER A 2 -6.82 -27.75 2.20
C SER A 2 -6.24 -26.34 2.16
N GLU A 3 -4.99 -26.18 1.71
CA GLU A 3 -4.39 -24.86 1.43
C GLU A 3 -5.22 -24.02 0.44
N TRP A 4 -6.18 -24.65 -0.24
CA TRP A 4 -7.04 -24.06 -1.26
C TRP A 4 -8.51 -23.90 -0.82
N ASP A 5 -8.81 -24.04 0.48
CA ASP A 5 -10.17 -23.85 1.00
C ASP A 5 -10.69 -22.42 0.77
N PHE A 6 -9.80 -21.42 0.60
CA PHE A 6 -10.18 -20.03 0.30
C PHE A 6 -10.68 -19.81 -1.16
N LEU A 7 -10.48 -20.79 -2.05
CA LEU A 7 -11.00 -20.75 -3.42
C LEU A 7 -12.45 -21.21 -3.52
N TRP A 8 -13.00 -21.82 -2.47
CA TRP A 8 -14.37 -22.34 -2.47
C TRP A 8 -15.39 -21.19 -2.53
N GLY A 9 -16.01 -21.02 -3.70
CA GLY A 9 -17.01 -19.97 -3.96
C GLY A 9 -16.57 -18.91 -4.97
N LEU A 10 -15.28 -18.90 -5.34
CA LEU A 10 -14.77 -18.06 -6.43
C LEU A 10 -15.02 -18.72 -7.79
N SER A 11 -15.26 -17.92 -8.83
CA SER A 11 -15.48 -18.43 -10.19
C SER A 11 -14.95 -17.47 -11.25
N GLY A 12 -14.65 -17.99 -12.43
CA GLY A 12 -14.13 -17.20 -13.53
C GLY A 12 -12.78 -16.55 -13.20
N LYS A 13 -12.65 -15.25 -13.48
CA LYS A 13 -11.38 -14.52 -13.40
C LYS A 13 -10.83 -14.42 -11.98
N GLU A 14 -11.69 -14.28 -10.97
CA GLU A 14 -11.28 -14.19 -9.56
C GLU A 14 -10.60 -15.49 -9.07
N LEU A 15 -11.06 -16.64 -9.57
CA LEU A 15 -10.45 -17.94 -9.27
C LEU A 15 -9.09 -18.08 -9.95
N GLU A 16 -8.95 -17.67 -11.21
CA GLU A 16 -7.68 -17.69 -11.95
C GLU A 16 -6.63 -16.77 -11.31
N ASP A 17 -7.04 -15.55 -10.93
CA ASP A 17 -6.20 -14.58 -10.26
C ASP A 17 -5.79 -15.08 -8.86
N ALA A 18 -6.71 -15.69 -8.10
CA ALA A 18 -6.43 -16.26 -6.79
C ALA A 18 -5.55 -17.52 -6.83
N MET A 19 -5.72 -18.38 -7.85
CA MET A 19 -4.83 -19.52 -8.09
C MET A 19 -3.42 -19.10 -8.50
N THR A 20 -3.28 -18.00 -9.25
CA THR A 20 -2.00 -17.50 -9.75
C THR A 20 -1.24 -16.68 -8.71
N SER A 21 -1.94 -15.80 -7.99
CA SER A 21 -1.35 -14.91 -6.99
C SER A 21 -1.28 -15.51 -5.59
N GLY A 22 -2.10 -16.53 -5.31
CA GLY A 22 -2.29 -17.06 -3.96
C GLY A 22 -3.05 -16.12 -3.02
N MET A 23 -3.69 -15.07 -3.55
CA MET A 23 -4.41 -14.05 -2.78
C MET A 23 -5.79 -13.77 -3.39
N THR A 24 -6.79 -13.54 -2.54
CA THR A 24 -8.12 -13.13 -2.97
C THR A 24 -8.22 -11.62 -3.17
N GLU A 25 -9.27 -11.14 -3.85
CA GLU A 25 -9.55 -9.71 -3.93
C GLU A 25 -9.70 -9.06 -2.54
N GLU A 26 -10.26 -9.78 -1.57
CA GLU A 26 -10.36 -9.32 -0.18
C GLU A 26 -8.98 -9.12 0.46
N ASP A 27 -8.02 -9.99 0.17
CA ASP A 27 -6.64 -9.84 0.64
C ASP A 27 -5.97 -8.60 0.04
N TYR A 28 -6.19 -8.34 -1.24
CA TYR A 28 -5.71 -7.12 -1.90
C TYR A 28 -6.31 -5.86 -1.27
N LEU A 29 -7.62 -5.85 -1.01
CA LEU A 29 -8.30 -4.73 -0.33
C LEU A 29 -7.80 -4.53 1.10
N TYR A 30 -7.55 -5.62 1.82
CA TYR A 30 -6.98 -5.57 3.17
C TYR A 30 -5.57 -4.98 3.18
N LEU A 31 -4.72 -5.39 2.22
CA LEU A 31 -3.38 -4.82 2.04
C LEU A 31 -3.44 -3.34 1.69
N GLU A 32 -4.33 -2.92 0.79
CA GLU A 32 -4.52 -1.51 0.46
C GLU A 32 -4.94 -0.67 1.68
N ASP A 33 -5.91 -1.14 2.48
CA ASP A 33 -6.35 -0.42 3.68
C ASP A 33 -5.23 -0.34 4.72
N ARG A 34 -4.45 -1.42 4.86
CA ARG A 34 -3.27 -1.44 5.74
C ARG A 34 -2.20 -0.45 5.28
N GLU A 35 -1.90 -0.38 4.00
CA GLU A 35 -0.96 0.60 3.44
C GLU A 35 -1.46 2.05 3.60
N ARG A 36 -2.77 2.28 3.46
CA ARG A 36 -3.38 3.59 3.75
C ARG A 36 -3.23 3.98 5.21
N LYS A 37 -3.46 3.04 6.15
CA LYS A 37 -3.28 3.26 7.59
C LYS A 37 -1.84 3.59 7.95
N VAL A 38 -0.88 2.78 7.52
CA VAL A 38 0.55 3.00 7.79
C VAL A 38 1.01 4.36 7.26
N ARG A 39 0.61 4.70 6.04
CA ARG A 39 0.92 6.01 5.44
C ARG A 39 0.32 7.17 6.23
N LYS A 40 -0.91 7.03 6.72
CA LYS A 40 -1.55 8.05 7.56
C LYS A 40 -0.76 8.24 8.86
N GLU A 41 -0.33 7.17 9.49
CA GLU A 41 0.51 7.23 10.70
C GLU A 41 1.87 7.89 10.43
N GLU A 42 2.56 7.52 9.35
CA GLU A 42 3.82 8.17 8.96
C GLU A 42 3.63 9.65 8.64
N TRP A 43 2.50 10.01 8.01
CA TRP A 43 2.14 11.41 7.75
C TRP A 43 1.88 12.21 9.05
N GLU A 44 1.15 11.64 10.01
CA GLU A 44 0.94 12.27 11.31
C GLU A 44 2.27 12.45 12.07
N LYS A 45 3.15 11.45 12.05
CA LYS A 45 4.50 11.56 12.64
C LYS A 45 5.30 12.68 11.99
N LEU A 46 5.30 12.77 10.65
CA LEU A 46 6.00 13.85 9.93
C LEU A 46 5.44 15.23 10.27
N LYS A 47 4.12 15.36 10.41
CA LYS A 47 3.48 16.62 10.85
C LYS A 47 3.89 16.97 12.28
N ALA A 48 3.87 16.01 13.21
CA ALA A 48 4.31 16.23 14.58
C ALA A 48 5.79 16.66 14.67
N LEU A 49 6.66 16.07 13.84
CA LEU A 49 8.07 16.46 13.74
C LEU A 49 8.24 17.90 13.22
N ARG A 50 7.41 18.30 12.24
CA ARG A 50 7.38 19.69 11.75
C ARG A 50 6.89 20.64 12.84
N ASP A 51 5.81 20.30 13.53
CA ASP A 51 5.17 21.15 14.54
C ASP A 51 6.02 21.30 15.80
N SER A 52 6.79 20.26 16.16
CA SER A 52 7.80 20.33 17.22
C SER A 52 9.08 21.05 16.81
N GLY A 53 9.22 21.46 15.54
CA GLY A 53 10.40 22.14 15.03
C GLY A 53 11.65 21.26 14.92
N GLN A 54 11.51 19.93 15.04
CA GLN A 54 12.63 18.98 14.96
C GLN A 54 13.18 18.80 13.54
N ILE A 55 12.37 19.11 12.51
CA ILE A 55 12.78 19.00 11.10
C ILE A 55 12.66 20.35 10.38
N SER A 56 13.58 20.59 9.45
CA SER A 56 13.52 21.78 8.59
C SER A 56 12.40 21.65 7.54
N LYS A 57 11.98 22.79 6.97
CA LYS A 57 10.99 22.81 5.87
C LYS A 57 11.46 21.99 4.65
N GLU A 58 12.78 21.94 4.42
CA GLU A 58 13.39 21.19 3.32
C GLU A 58 13.35 19.69 3.58
N GLU A 59 13.66 19.28 4.80
CA GLU A 59 13.60 17.88 5.21
C GLU A 59 12.17 17.35 5.24
N PHE A 60 11.20 18.17 5.65
CA PHE A 60 9.78 17.84 5.55
C PHE A 60 9.34 17.62 4.08
N LYS A 61 9.80 18.45 3.14
CA LYS A 61 9.51 18.27 1.71
C LYS A 61 10.09 16.98 1.18
N ASN A 62 11.36 16.67 1.48
CA ASN A 62 12.00 15.43 1.02
C ASN A 62 11.33 14.19 1.58
N ARG A 63 11.00 14.17 2.88
CA ARG A 63 10.30 13.04 3.51
C ARG A 63 8.86 12.90 3.02
N LYS A 64 8.15 14.01 2.77
CA LYS A 64 6.84 13.99 2.12
C LYS A 64 6.93 13.38 0.71
N ILE A 65 7.89 13.83 -0.10
CA ILE A 65 8.10 13.27 -1.44
C ILE A 65 8.38 11.79 -1.34
N ALA A 66 9.26 11.33 -0.44
CA ALA A 66 9.55 9.91 -0.25
C ALA A 66 8.30 9.10 0.17
N LEU A 67 7.49 9.63 1.10
CA LEU A 67 6.26 8.99 1.58
C LEU A 67 5.22 8.77 0.47
N PHE A 68 5.05 9.77 -0.41
CA PHE A 68 4.10 9.70 -1.51
C PHE A 68 4.69 9.10 -2.80
N SER A 69 6.02 9.12 -2.96
CA SER A 69 6.73 8.55 -4.12
C SER A 69 6.92 7.04 -4.02
N LYS A 70 7.02 6.47 -2.81
CA LYS A 70 7.08 5.00 -2.60
C LYS A 70 5.88 4.26 -3.21
N ILE A 71 4.79 4.97 -3.43
CA ILE A 71 3.50 4.44 -3.88
C ILE A 71 3.21 4.76 -5.33
N ALA A 72 4.02 5.53 -6.07
CA ALA A 72 3.83 5.65 -7.51
C ALA A 72 4.26 4.31 -8.15
N PRO A 73 3.34 3.37 -8.43
CA PRO A 73 3.74 2.15 -9.09
C PRO A 73 3.97 2.58 -10.53
N PHE A 74 5.21 2.54 -11.00
CA PHE A 74 5.55 2.47 -12.42
C PHE A 74 4.57 3.22 -13.35
N ARG A 75 4.65 4.56 -13.39
CA ARG A 75 4.17 5.26 -14.60
C ARG A 75 5.13 4.85 -15.71
N GLY A 76 4.76 3.79 -16.44
CA GLY A 76 5.56 3.20 -17.49
C GLY A 76 6.13 4.28 -18.39
N LYS A 77 7.46 4.42 -18.39
CA LYS A 77 8.18 4.76 -19.61
C LYS A 77 8.09 3.51 -20.48
N GLY A 78 7.01 3.40 -21.22
CA GLY A 78 7.02 2.64 -22.47
C GLY A 78 7.87 3.46 -23.44
N GLU A 79 8.91 2.80 -23.95
CA GLU A 79 9.76 3.22 -25.06
C GLU A 79 8.96 3.59 -26.31
#